data_AF-A0A2C6JPB7-F1
#
_entry.id   AF-A0A2C6JPB7-F1
#
_cell.length_a   1.000
_cell.length_b   1.000
_cell.length_c   1.000
_cell.angle_alpha   90.00
_cell.angle_beta   90.00
_cell.angle_gamma   90.00
#
_symmetry.space_group_name_H-M   'P 1'
#
loop_
_entity.id
_entity.type
_entity.pdbx_description
1 polymer ?
#
loop_
_entity_poly.entity_id
_entity_poly.type
_entity_poly.pdbx_seq_one_letter_code
_entity_poly.pdbx_strand_id
1 'polypeptide(L)'
;EYQAIIDAEWSLIYEKLNQIQASGANVVLSRLPIGDLATQYFADHEIFCAGRVEEGDLKRTAKATGAKIQTTVTQLSPDVL
;
A
#
# COMPACT_ATOMS: atom_id res chain seq x y z
N GLU A 1 27.83 -7.32 -8.40
CA GLU A 1 27.13 -7.76 -7.17
C GLU A 1 26.23 -6.67 -6.60
N TYR A 2 26.73 -5.46 -6.32
CA TYR A 2 25.90 -4.34 -5.84
C TYR A 2 24.70 -4.00 -6.74
N GLN A 3 24.89 -3.98 -8.06
CA GLN A 3 23.79 -3.67 -9.00
C GLN A 3 22.65 -4.69 -8.91
N ALA A 4 22.97 -5.99 -8.82
CA ALA A 4 21.96 -7.05 -8.73
C ALA A 4 21.13 -6.98 -7.43
N ILE A 5 21.73 -6.50 -6.33
CA ILE A 5 21.03 -6.28 -5.06
C ILE A 5 20.06 -5.11 -5.20
N ILE A 6 20.51 -4.00 -5.78
CA ILE A 6 19.68 -2.82 -6.03
C ILE A 6 18.49 -3.20 -6.93
N ASP A 7 18.75 -3.88 -8.04
CA ASP A 7 17.70 -4.30 -8.99
C ASP A 7 16.66 -5.21 -8.31
N ALA A 8 17.10 -6.09 -7.39
CA ALA A 8 16.21 -6.94 -6.61
C ALA A 8 15.34 -6.14 -5.62
N GLU A 9 15.91 -5.14 -4.93
CA GLU A 9 15.16 -4.25 -4.03
C GLU A 9 14.09 -3.45 -4.78
N TRP A 10 14.44 -2.90 -5.94
CA TRP A 10 13.48 -2.18 -6.79
C TRP A 10 12.36 -3.09 -7.27
N SER A 11 12.70 -4.29 -7.75
CA SER A 11 11.71 -5.28 -8.18
C SER A 11 10.72 -5.63 -7.07
N LEU A 12 11.22 -5.83 -5.85
CA LEU A 12 10.40 -6.12 -4.68
C LEU A 12 9.45 -4.95 -4.34
N ILE A 13 9.91 -3.70 -4.41
CA ILE A 13 9.07 -2.54 -4.14
C ILE A 13 7.94 -2.45 -5.17
N TYR A 14 8.26 -2.55 -6.46
CA TYR A 14 7.24 -2.52 -7.52
C TYR A 14 6.26 -3.69 -7.41
N GLU A 15 6.72 -4.89 -7.07
CA GLU A 15 5.84 -6.03 -6.85
C GLU A 15 4.79 -5.74 -5.77
N LYS A 16 5.21 -5.13 -4.66
CA LYS A 16 4.29 -4.73 -3.57
C LYS A 16 3.28 -3.68 -4.02
N LEU A 17 3.71 -2.69 -4.80
CA LEU A 17 2.82 -1.65 -5.34
C LEU A 17 1.81 -2.24 -6.33
N ASN A 18 2.28 -3.13 -7.21
CA ASN A 18 1.45 -3.85 -8.17
C ASN A 18 0.39 -4.71 -7.46
N GLN A 19 0.74 -5.37 -6.36
CA GLN A 19 -0.23 -6.16 -5.57
C GLN A 19 -1.34 -5.29 -4.99
N ILE A 20 -1.02 -4.09 -4.50
CA ILE A 20 -2.02 -3.13 -4.00
C ILE A 20 -2.94 -2.69 -5.15
N GLN A 21 -2.38 -2.32 -6.30
CA GLN A 21 -3.20 -1.94 -7.45
C GLN A 21 -4.08 -3.10 -7.94
N ALA A 22 -3.53 -4.31 -8.03
CA ALA A 22 -4.25 -5.50 -8.47
C ALA A 22 -5.39 -5.90 -7.52
N SER A 23 -5.32 -5.51 -6.24
CA SER A 23 -6.43 -5.68 -5.31
C SER A 23 -7.67 -4.83 -5.66
N GLY A 24 -7.52 -3.85 -6.55
CA GLY A 24 -8.59 -2.91 -6.92
C GLY A 24 -8.78 -1.77 -5.91
N ALA A 25 -7.83 -1.57 -5.00
CA ALA A 25 -7.86 -0.49 -4.03
C ALA A 25 -7.74 0.88 -4.72
N ASN A 26 -8.70 1.77 -4.46
CA ASN A 26 -8.67 3.16 -4.89
C ASN A 26 -8.15 4.12 -3.80
N VAL A 27 -8.03 3.63 -2.55
CA VAL A 27 -7.58 4.39 -1.38
C VAL A 27 -6.62 3.54 -0.55
N VAL A 28 -5.43 4.08 -0.26
CA VAL A 28 -4.40 3.44 0.56
C VAL A 28 -4.05 4.34 1.75
N LEU A 29 -4.35 3.87 2.95
CA LEU A 29 -4.03 4.57 4.20
C LEU A 29 -2.95 3.81 4.96
N SER A 30 -1.88 4.50 5.34
CA SER A 30 -0.77 3.92 6.10
C SER A 30 -0.51 4.70 7.39
N ARG A 31 -0.26 3.96 8.47
CA ARG A 31 0.24 4.52 9.73
C ARG A 31 1.66 5.07 9.59
N LEU A 32 2.45 4.47 8.71
CA LEU A 32 3.82 4.87 8.42
C LEU A 32 3.85 5.87 7.25
N PRO A 33 4.93 6.65 7.09
CA PRO A 33 5.09 7.47 5.90
C PRO A 33 5.11 6.59 4.63
N ILE A 34 4.58 7.14 3.54
CA ILE A 34 4.66 6.57 2.20
C ILE A 34 5.81 7.30 1.49
N GLY A 35 6.69 6.57 0.81
CA GLY A 35 7.79 7.17 0.05
C GLY A 35 7.33 7.87 -1.22
N ASP A 36 8.15 8.79 -1.73
CA ASP A 36 7.83 9.59 -2.92
C ASP A 36 7.54 8.72 -4.15
N LEU A 37 8.33 7.67 -4.36
CA LEU A 37 8.13 6.70 -5.45
C LEU A 37 6.73 6.07 -5.40
N ALA A 38 6.31 5.61 -4.22
CA ALA A 38 5.01 4.98 -4.05
C ALA A 38 3.88 6.01 -4.23
N THR A 39 4.09 7.25 -3.78
CA THR A 39 3.12 8.34 -3.95
C THR A 39 2.93 8.68 -5.43
N GLN A 40 4.02 8.78 -6.19
CA GLN A 40 3.96 8.99 -7.65
C GLN A 40 3.29 7.81 -8.35
N TYR A 41 3.68 6.58 -8.00
CA TYR A 41 3.06 5.36 -8.53
C TYR A 41 1.55 5.36 -8.31
N PHE A 42 1.09 5.65 -7.09
CA PHE A 42 -0.34 5.68 -6.79
C PHE A 42 -1.06 6.82 -7.52
N ALA A 43 -0.43 7.99 -7.65
CA ALA A 43 -0.99 9.10 -8.41
C ALA A 43 -1.18 8.77 -9.91
N ASP A 44 -0.19 8.11 -10.53
CA ASP A 44 -0.25 7.68 -11.93
C ASP A 44 -1.34 6.64 -12.20
N HIS A 45 -1.76 5.90 -11.16
CA HIS A 45 -2.77 4.84 -11.22
C HIS A 45 -4.12 5.24 -10.59
N GLU A 46 -4.35 6.53 -10.35
CA GLU A 46 -5.59 7.06 -9.77
C GLU A 46 -5.94 6.50 -8.38
N ILE A 47 -4.92 6.12 -7.61
CA ILE A 47 -5.04 5.63 -6.24
C ILE A 47 -4.72 6.77 -5.28
N PHE A 48 -5.67 7.14 -4.43
CA PHE A 48 -5.40 8.11 -3.37
C PHE A 48 -4.58 7.44 -2.26
N CYS A 49 -3.48 8.06 -1.84
CA CYS A 49 -2.68 7.56 -0.73
C CYS A 49 -2.45 8.61 0.36
N ALA A 50 -2.49 8.18 1.63
CA ALA A 50 -2.11 9.01 2.77
C ALA A 50 -1.24 8.22 3.75
N GLY A 51 -0.06 8.77 4.06
CA GLY A 51 0.83 8.25 5.10
C GLY A 51 0.67 8.99 6.43
N ARG A 52 1.24 8.42 7.50
CA ARG A 52 1.17 8.97 8.88
C ARG A 52 -0.26 9.16 9.42
N VAL A 53 -1.20 8.33 8.98
CA VAL A 53 -2.57 8.35 9.50
C VAL A 53 -2.55 7.84 10.95
N GLU A 54 -3.22 8.56 11.86
CA GLU A 54 -3.29 8.16 13.26
C GLU A 54 -3.98 6.79 13.39
N GLU A 55 -3.49 5.95 14.31
CA GLU A 55 -4.06 4.61 14.52
C GLU A 55 -5.55 4.66 14.90
N GLY A 56 -5.96 5.70 15.65
CA GLY A 56 -7.36 5.95 15.97
C GLY A 56 -8.21 6.15 14.71
N ASP A 57 -7.72 6.93 13.74
CA ASP A 57 -8.41 7.17 12.47
C ASP A 57 -8.44 5.92 11.60
N LEU A 58 -7.35 5.15 11.52
CA LEU A 58 -7.35 3.88 10.79
C LEU A 58 -8.40 2.92 11.33
N LYS A 59 -8.50 2.77 12.66
CA LYS A 59 -9.52 1.91 13.29
C LYS A 59 -10.94 2.41 13.06
N ARG A 60 -11.15 3.73 13.13
CA ARG A 60 -12.46 4.35 12.85
C ARG A 60 -12.88 4.11 11.40
N THR A 61 -11.98 4.36 10.45
CA THR A 61 -12.23 4.16 9.02
C THR A 61 -12.48 2.70 8.71
N ALA A 62 -11.64 1.77 9.20
CA ALA A 62 -11.83 0.33 9.05
C ALA A 62 -13.21 -0.13 9.55
N LYS A 63 -13.64 0.36 10.73
CA LYS A 63 -14.97 0.04 11.27
C LYS A 63 -16.12 0.63 10.44
N ALA A 64 -15.92 1.81 9.84
CA ALA A 64 -16.94 2.48 9.06
C ALA A 64 -17.09 1.89 7.65
N THR A 65 -15.99 1.47 7.01
CA THR A 65 -15.98 0.91 5.65
C THR A 65 -16.14 -0.61 5.63
N GLY A 66 -15.88 -1.28 6.76
CA GLY A 66 -15.78 -2.74 6.83
C GLY A 66 -14.40 -3.28 6.42
N ALA A 67 -13.48 -2.40 6.05
CA ALA A 67 -12.13 -2.80 5.64
C ALA A 67 -11.32 -3.34 6.81
N LYS A 68 -10.33 -4.18 6.53
CA LYS A 68 -9.40 -4.71 7.55
C LYS A 68 -8.02 -4.04 7.45
N ILE A 69 -7.46 -3.71 8.61
CA ILE A 69 -6.09 -3.16 8.68
C ILE A 69 -5.10 -4.30 8.40
N GLN A 70 -4.30 -4.13 7.36
CA GLN A 70 -3.28 -5.09 6.95
C GLN A 70 -1.87 -4.65 7.37
N THR A 71 -1.05 -5.61 7.78
CA THR A 71 0.37 -5.39 8.12
C THR A 71 1.31 -5.87 7.01
N THR A 72 0.79 -6.63 6.05
CA THR A 72 1.51 -7.11 4.87
C THR A 72 0.67 -6.89 3.61
N VAL A 73 1.33 -6.74 2.47
CA VAL A 73 0.70 -6.66 1.14
C VAL A 73 0.65 -8.02 0.46
N THR A 74 1.29 -9.04 1.02
CA THR A 74 1.22 -10.40 0.50
C THR A 74 -0.16 -10.99 0.78
N GLN A 75 -0.80 -11.58 -0.23
CA GLN A 75 -2.12 -12.21 -0.14
C GLN A 75 -3.29 -11.24 0.11
N LEU A 76 -3.33 -10.09 -0.57
CA LEU A 76 -4.52 -9.25 -0.63
C LEU A 76 -5.63 -9.96 -1.43
N SER A 77 -6.44 -10.78 -0.75
CA SER A 77 -7.64 -11.41 -1.32
C SER A 77 -8.92 -10.68 -0.89
N PRO A 78 -10.03 -10.81 -1.64
CA PRO A 78 -11.29 -10.19 -1.29
C PRO A 78 -11.81 -10.54 0.13
N ASP A 79 -11.44 -11.71 0.67
CA ASP A 79 -11.87 -12.14 2.01
C ASP A 79 -11.14 -11.40 3.16
N VAL A 80 -9.96 -10.87 2.88
CA VAL A 80 -9.11 -10.16 3.84
C VAL A 80 -9.14 -8.65 3.67
N LEU A 81 -9.79 -8.13 2.63
CA LEU A 81 -9.94 -6.69 2.37
C LEU A 81 -11.09 -6.09 3.18
#